data_AF-A0A8T5AS36-F1
#
_entry.id   AF-A0A8T5AS36-F1
#
_cell.length_a   1.000
_cell.length_b   1.000
_cell.length_c   1.000
_cell.angle_alpha   90.00
_cell.angle_beta   90.00
_cell.angle_gamma   90.00
#
_symmetry.space_group_name_H-M   'P 1'
#
loop_
_entity.id
_entity.type
_entity.pdbx_description
1 polymer ?
#
loop_
_entity_poly.entity_id
_entity_poly.type
_entity_poly.pdbx_seq_one_letter_code
_entity_poly.pdbx_strand_id
1 'polypeptide(L)'
;MEMLRIARKTLPDYGEIIISANGSLINSETARKIVKEIDSISFSVDAVSRTNLSYIREGSDLNLTTKNIEMLVKTKNEAGRDFKLGLEVVILTDNFLDIPRMVKFAIDYDFDFMMLSHVVPYAKEVFAKSVYVTLSEPTIEILKPSLKYGWDLVHKSTLELFGKTYGVEMDAISTQLVRSFWTEGKKKDYWINLPLFLSSTEKLDALSLLKEVFHKSQKIAHQYQLDLKLPNLYPDAKVRKCPYTEKKTTVIRVDGSLSPCQEFMYTPPLYVNTRKKDIHEIIFRNITQRSIEEIWSMEAYVNFREIRRDIAKNIPWCGDCPYSTLGCFFTKSNDVDCYANKPTCNECLYSVNLAQCNI
;
A
#
# COMPACT_ATOMS: atom_id res chain seq x y z
N MET A 1 -21.34 2.41 20.09
CA MET A 1 -22.12 1.34 20.76
C MET A 1 -23.42 1.04 20.02
N GLU A 2 -24.27 2.03 19.74
CA GLU A 2 -25.54 1.73 19.04
C GLU A 2 -25.36 1.09 17.67
N MET A 3 -24.39 1.57 16.87
CA MET A 3 -24.03 0.95 15.59
C MET A 3 -23.62 -0.52 15.72
N LEU A 4 -22.85 -0.89 16.76
CA LEU A 4 -22.41 -2.26 17.01
C LEU A 4 -23.58 -3.16 17.42
N ARG A 5 -24.46 -2.64 18.28
CA ARG A 5 -25.68 -3.32 18.70
C ARG A 5 -26.61 -3.59 17.52
N ILE A 6 -26.79 -2.61 16.64
CA ILE A 6 -27.56 -2.77 15.40
C ILE A 6 -26.86 -3.80 14.50
N ALA A 7 -25.56 -3.67 14.27
CA ALA A 7 -24.81 -4.60 13.43
C ALA A 7 -24.94 -6.04 13.93
N ARG A 8 -24.74 -6.32 15.22
CA ARG A 8 -24.88 -7.67 15.78
C ARG A 8 -26.30 -8.22 15.75
N LYS A 9 -27.32 -7.35 15.79
CA LYS A 9 -28.71 -7.78 15.64
C LYS A 9 -29.06 -8.14 14.19
N THR A 10 -28.37 -7.56 13.21
CA THR A 10 -28.78 -7.58 11.80
C THR A 10 -27.85 -8.42 10.91
N LEU A 11 -26.58 -8.54 11.29
CA LEU A 11 -25.62 -9.39 10.60
C LEU A 11 -25.92 -10.87 10.89
N PRO A 12 -25.63 -11.77 9.93
CA PRO A 12 -25.70 -13.20 10.19
C PRO A 12 -24.66 -13.63 11.23
N ASP A 13 -24.84 -14.81 11.83
CA ASP A 13 -23.96 -15.32 12.90
C ASP A 13 -22.49 -15.48 12.47
N TYR A 14 -22.24 -15.68 11.17
CA TYR A 14 -20.89 -15.75 10.59
C TYR A 14 -20.31 -14.38 10.20
N GLY A 15 -21.07 -13.29 10.40
CA GLY A 15 -20.65 -11.94 10.05
C GLY A 15 -19.63 -11.40 11.04
N GLU A 16 -18.47 -11.00 10.54
CA GLU A 16 -17.39 -10.43 11.35
C GLU A 16 -17.48 -8.89 11.42
N ILE A 17 -17.17 -8.34 12.59
CA ILE A 17 -17.00 -6.90 12.82
C ILE A 17 -15.53 -6.66 13.16
N ILE A 18 -14.85 -5.90 12.30
CA ILE A 18 -13.45 -5.52 12.42
C ILE A 18 -13.36 -4.00 12.56
N ILE A 19 -12.51 -3.51 13.46
CA ILE A 19 -12.30 -2.08 13.67
C ILE A 19 -10.81 -1.74 13.65
N SER A 20 -10.42 -0.74 12.87
CA SER A 20 -9.12 -0.07 13.01
C SER A 20 -9.28 1.18 13.89
N ALA A 21 -8.41 1.38 14.87
CA ALA A 21 -8.48 2.46 15.85
C ALA A 21 -7.10 3.03 16.23
N ASN A 22 -7.09 4.16 16.93
CA ASN A 22 -5.86 4.80 17.44
C ASN A 22 -5.59 4.51 18.93
N GLY A 23 -6.39 3.67 19.59
CA GLY A 23 -6.19 3.23 20.99
C GLY A 23 -6.34 4.29 22.09
N SER A 24 -6.52 5.56 21.74
CA SER A 24 -6.45 6.69 22.69
C SER A 24 -7.64 6.81 23.66
N LEU A 25 -8.82 6.30 23.26
CA LEU A 25 -10.08 6.46 24.01
C LEU A 25 -10.57 5.16 24.67
N ILE A 26 -9.68 4.19 24.88
CA ILE A 26 -10.03 2.91 25.50
C ILE A 26 -9.98 3.04 27.03
N ASN A 27 -11.07 2.67 27.69
CA ASN A 27 -11.17 2.53 29.14
C ASN A 27 -11.78 1.17 29.49
N SER A 28 -11.86 0.81 30.77
CA SER A 28 -12.34 -0.52 31.19
C SER A 28 -13.77 -0.84 30.74
N GLU A 29 -14.64 0.17 30.67
CA GLU A 29 -16.01 -0.01 30.20
C GLU A 29 -16.05 -0.28 28.69
N THR A 30 -15.32 0.53 27.92
CA THR A 30 -15.24 0.39 26.46
C THR A 30 -14.53 -0.91 26.06
N ALA A 31 -13.48 -1.32 26.78
CA ALA A 31 -12.76 -2.57 26.52
C ALA A 31 -13.68 -3.79 26.65
N ARG A 32 -14.46 -3.88 27.73
CA ARG A 32 -15.45 -4.97 27.92
C ARG A 32 -16.49 -5.01 26.80
N LYS A 33 -16.97 -3.84 26.39
CA LYS A 33 -17.92 -3.70 25.29
C LYS A 33 -17.31 -4.12 23.95
N ILE A 34 -16.07 -3.71 23.67
CA ILE A 34 -15.33 -4.08 22.45
C ILE A 34 -15.18 -5.60 22.37
N VAL A 35 -14.61 -6.23 23.39
CA VAL A 35 -14.37 -7.68 23.39
C VAL A 35 -15.67 -8.48 23.26
N LYS A 36 -16.78 -7.95 23.80
CA LYS A 36 -18.10 -8.60 23.71
C LYS A 36 -18.76 -8.47 22.33
N GLU A 37 -18.57 -7.35 21.62
CA GLU A 37 -19.35 -7.02 20.41
C GLU A 37 -18.53 -6.99 19.12
N ILE A 38 -17.20 -7.04 19.16
CA ILE A 38 -16.31 -6.95 17.99
C ILE A 38 -15.50 -8.24 17.86
N ASP A 39 -15.17 -8.68 16.65
CA ASP A 39 -14.36 -9.90 16.41
C ASP A 39 -12.87 -9.58 16.31
N SER A 40 -12.52 -8.43 15.72
CA SER A 40 -11.15 -7.97 15.69
C SER A 40 -11.02 -6.46 15.85
N ILE A 41 -10.03 -6.03 16.61
CA ILE A 41 -9.59 -4.63 16.64
C ILE A 41 -8.12 -4.55 16.30
N SER A 42 -7.75 -3.60 15.46
CA SER A 42 -6.37 -3.28 15.14
C SER A 42 -6.03 -1.85 15.54
N PHE A 43 -4.81 -1.66 16.05
CA PHE A 43 -4.30 -0.35 16.43
C PHE A 43 -3.19 0.11 15.50
N SER A 44 -3.22 1.37 15.08
CA SER A 44 -2.04 1.98 14.45
C SER A 44 -0.86 1.98 15.43
N VAL A 45 0.35 1.73 14.94
CA VAL A 45 1.59 1.85 15.72
C VAL A 45 1.75 3.23 16.34
N ASP A 46 1.19 4.29 15.73
CA ASP A 46 1.24 5.64 16.29
C ASP A 46 0.46 5.76 17.62
N ALA A 47 -0.47 4.84 17.88
CA ALA A 47 -1.10 4.68 19.20
C ALA A 47 -0.07 4.26 20.26
N VAL A 48 0.89 3.42 19.87
CA VAL A 48 2.01 2.94 20.68
C VAL A 48 3.18 3.91 20.49
N SER A 49 3.15 5.04 21.20
CA SER A 49 4.04 6.19 20.97
C SER A 49 5.49 5.84 20.56
N ARG A 50 6.11 6.62 19.66
CA ARG A 50 7.54 6.47 19.30
C ARG A 50 8.46 6.48 20.53
N THR A 51 8.07 7.22 21.57
CA THR A 51 8.70 7.19 22.88
C THR A 51 8.68 5.79 23.51
N ASN A 52 7.60 5.02 23.44
CA ASN A 52 7.56 3.64 23.95
C ASN A 52 8.55 2.70 23.23
N LEU A 53 8.86 2.96 21.95
CA LEU A 53 9.85 2.19 21.18
C LEU A 53 11.30 2.62 21.47
N SER A 54 11.52 3.87 21.91
CA SER A 54 12.83 4.38 22.35
C SER A 54 13.11 4.19 23.84
N TYR A 55 12.06 4.10 24.69
CA TYR A 55 12.11 3.95 26.15
C TYR A 55 12.16 2.48 26.63
N ILE A 56 12.51 1.53 25.76
CA ILE A 56 12.93 0.18 26.20
C ILE A 56 14.38 0.24 26.76
N ARG A 57 14.62 1.22 27.62
CA ARG A 57 15.76 1.38 28.52
C ARG A 57 15.19 1.98 29.81
N GLU A 58 15.32 1.22 30.88
CA GLU A 58 15.17 1.65 32.28
C GLU A 58 13.78 2.20 32.67
N GLY A 59 12.89 1.28 33.05
CA GLY A 59 11.97 1.44 34.20
C GLY A 59 11.25 2.77 34.41
N SER A 60 10.76 3.42 33.36
CA SER A 60 10.01 4.69 33.46
C SER A 60 8.60 4.57 32.87
N ASP A 61 7.69 5.38 33.41
CA ASP A 61 6.22 5.27 33.36
C ASP A 61 5.60 4.79 32.03
N LEU A 62 4.79 3.73 32.11
CA LEU A 62 3.97 3.21 31.01
C LEU A 62 2.97 4.30 30.54
N ASN A 63 3.13 4.77 29.30
CA ASN A 63 2.18 5.69 28.66
C ASN A 63 0.76 5.10 28.62
N LEU A 64 -0.25 5.98 28.70
CA LEU A 64 -1.68 5.65 28.74
C LEU A 64 -2.11 4.59 27.71
N THR A 65 -1.56 4.59 26.50
CA THR A 65 -1.94 3.62 25.47
C THR A 65 -1.48 2.20 25.76
N THR A 66 -0.32 2.01 26.41
CA THR A 66 0.17 0.68 26.77
C THR A 66 -0.70 0.06 27.86
N LYS A 67 -1.08 0.86 28.87
CA LYS A 67 -2.04 0.45 29.91
C LYS A 67 -3.40 0.08 29.30
N ASN A 68 -3.84 0.80 28.27
CA ASN A 68 -5.08 0.48 27.56
C ASN A 68 -5.01 -0.87 26.83
N ILE A 69 -3.86 -1.20 26.22
CA ILE A 69 -3.63 -2.48 25.55
C ILE A 69 -3.60 -3.61 26.56
N GLU A 70 -2.82 -3.50 27.64
CA GLU A 70 -2.75 -4.51 28.70
C GLU A 70 -4.15 -4.82 29.29
N MET A 71 -4.93 -3.78 29.53
CA MET A 71 -6.31 -3.92 30.00
C MET A 71 -7.20 -4.63 28.97
N LEU A 72 -7.03 -4.36 27.68
CA LEU A 72 -7.78 -5.02 26.63
C LEU A 72 -7.40 -6.50 26.51
N VAL A 73 -6.10 -6.82 26.58
CA VAL A 73 -5.58 -8.21 26.60
C VAL A 73 -6.13 -8.97 27.81
N LYS A 74 -6.09 -8.36 29.00
CA LYS A 74 -6.70 -8.95 30.20
C LYS A 74 -8.19 -9.23 29.99
N THR A 75 -8.92 -8.26 29.43
CA THR A 75 -10.36 -8.40 29.17
C THR A 75 -10.64 -9.49 28.12
N LYS A 76 -9.81 -9.60 27.07
CA LYS A 76 -9.86 -10.67 26.06
C LYS A 76 -9.72 -12.03 26.72
N ASN A 77 -8.69 -12.21 27.54
CA ASN A 77 -8.40 -13.48 28.21
C ASN A 77 -9.51 -13.88 29.20
N GLU A 78 -10.11 -12.92 29.90
CA GLU A 78 -11.25 -13.15 30.81
C GLU A 78 -12.55 -13.50 30.06
N ALA A 79 -12.75 -12.96 28.86
CA ALA A 79 -13.98 -13.17 28.10
C ALA A 79 -14.09 -14.55 27.44
N GLY A 80 -12.97 -15.25 27.21
CA GLY A 80 -12.95 -16.59 26.61
C GLY A 80 -13.56 -16.68 25.21
N ARG A 81 -13.58 -15.55 24.47
CA ARG A 81 -14.10 -15.45 23.10
C ARG A 81 -12.94 -15.43 22.10
N ASP A 82 -13.19 -15.91 20.89
CA ASP A 82 -12.30 -15.68 19.74
C ASP A 82 -12.33 -14.19 19.33
N PHE A 83 -11.41 -13.41 19.90
CA PHE A 83 -11.23 -11.98 19.63
C PHE A 83 -9.78 -11.71 19.23
N LYS A 84 -9.57 -11.06 18.08
CA LYS A 84 -8.24 -10.81 17.50
C LYS A 84 -7.79 -9.37 17.69
N LEU A 85 -6.66 -9.21 18.35
CA LEU A 85 -5.96 -7.96 18.56
C LEU A 85 -4.83 -7.80 17.54
N GLY A 86 -4.89 -6.75 16.71
CA GLY A 86 -3.95 -6.48 15.64
C GLY A 86 -3.11 -5.21 15.85
N LEU A 87 -1.90 -5.20 15.30
CA LEU A 87 -1.06 -4.00 15.20
C LEU A 87 -0.86 -3.61 13.73
N GLU A 88 -1.18 -2.39 13.36
CA GLU A 88 -1.03 -1.85 12.00
C GLU A 88 0.14 -0.87 11.93
N VAL A 89 1.07 -1.07 11.01
CA VAL A 89 2.30 -0.26 10.89
C VAL A 89 2.44 0.27 9.47
N VAL A 90 2.63 1.58 9.35
CA VAL A 90 3.00 2.22 8.08
C VAL A 90 4.50 2.34 7.98
N ILE A 91 5.09 1.77 6.92
CA ILE A 91 6.53 1.77 6.66
C ILE A 91 6.95 3.13 6.09
N LEU A 92 7.88 3.78 6.79
CA LEU A 92 8.50 5.05 6.43
C LEU A 92 10.02 4.94 6.57
N THR A 93 10.75 5.84 5.91
CA THR A 93 12.22 5.99 6.04
C THR A 93 12.66 6.12 7.50
N ASP A 94 11.83 6.76 8.33
CA ASP A 94 12.15 7.07 9.71
C ASP A 94 11.99 5.87 10.67
N ASN A 95 11.25 4.83 10.27
CA ASN A 95 10.84 3.77 11.21
C ASN A 95 11.13 2.34 10.73
N PHE A 96 11.47 2.13 9.45
CA PHE A 96 11.51 0.77 8.91
C PHE A 96 12.58 -0.10 9.58
N LEU A 97 13.71 0.47 10.00
CA LEU A 97 14.76 -0.27 10.72
C LEU A 97 14.28 -0.83 12.08
N ASP A 98 13.20 -0.28 12.63
CA ASP A 98 12.64 -0.66 13.93
C ASP A 98 11.56 -1.73 13.87
N ILE A 99 11.14 -2.15 12.67
CA ILE A 99 10.14 -3.20 12.49
C ILE A 99 10.47 -4.46 13.30
N PRO A 100 11.73 -4.98 13.38
CA PRO A 100 12.02 -6.17 14.17
C PRO A 100 11.79 -5.95 15.68
N ARG A 101 11.92 -4.71 16.17
CA ARG A 101 11.60 -4.34 17.56
C ARG A 101 10.09 -4.25 17.75
N MET A 102 9.36 -3.70 16.78
CA MET A 102 7.90 -3.65 16.81
C MET A 102 7.26 -5.05 16.78
N VAL A 103 7.86 -6.01 16.06
CA VAL A 103 7.43 -7.42 16.09
C VAL A 103 7.60 -8.01 17.49
N LYS A 104 8.73 -7.76 18.16
CA LYS A 104 8.91 -8.19 19.55
C LYS A 104 7.91 -7.55 20.49
N PHE A 105 7.66 -6.26 20.33
CA PHE A 105 6.61 -5.57 21.08
C PHE A 105 5.24 -6.23 20.87
N ALA A 106 4.86 -6.54 19.63
CA ALA A 106 3.58 -7.21 19.36
C ALA A 106 3.48 -8.57 20.10
N ILE A 107 4.58 -9.33 20.14
CA ILE A 107 4.67 -10.60 20.88
C ILE A 107 4.56 -10.37 22.39
N ASP A 108 5.32 -9.43 22.94
CA ASP A 108 5.38 -9.17 24.38
C ASP A 108 4.04 -8.68 24.97
N TYR A 109 3.16 -8.12 24.12
CA TYR A 109 1.84 -7.61 24.49
C TYR A 109 0.69 -8.48 23.94
N ASP A 110 0.95 -9.74 23.59
CA ASP A 110 -0.05 -10.72 23.16
C ASP A 110 -0.96 -10.25 21.99
N PHE A 111 -0.39 -9.52 21.02
CA PHE A 111 -1.07 -9.26 19.75
C PHE A 111 -1.15 -10.56 18.93
N ASP A 112 -2.30 -10.79 18.29
CA ASP A 112 -2.54 -11.97 17.47
C ASP A 112 -1.92 -11.83 16.06
N PHE A 113 -1.89 -10.61 15.54
CA PHE A 113 -1.30 -10.32 14.23
C PHE A 113 -0.69 -8.92 14.16
N MET A 114 0.22 -8.74 13.21
CA MET A 114 0.81 -7.46 12.86
C MET A 114 0.77 -7.28 11.34
N MET A 115 0.21 -6.17 10.86
CA MET A 115 0.11 -5.85 9.43
C MET A 115 0.97 -4.63 9.09
N LEU A 116 1.81 -4.77 8.08
CA LEU A 116 2.64 -3.71 7.57
C LEU A 116 2.12 -3.22 6.21
N SER A 117 2.09 -1.92 6.01
CA SER A 117 1.76 -1.32 4.72
C SER A 117 2.82 -0.28 4.36
N HIS A 118 3.24 -0.21 3.10
CA HIS A 118 3.88 1.02 2.64
C HIS A 118 2.89 2.18 2.71
N VAL A 119 3.43 3.37 2.93
CA VAL A 119 2.63 4.59 2.98
C VAL A 119 1.96 4.89 1.63
N VAL A 120 0.71 5.35 1.66
CA VAL A 120 0.07 6.02 0.51
C VAL A 120 0.28 7.53 0.68
N PRO A 121 1.10 8.17 -0.16
CA PRO A 121 1.55 9.54 0.09
C PRO A 121 0.59 10.60 -0.48
N TYR A 122 -0.26 11.15 0.38
CA TYR A 122 -1.15 12.27 0.02
C TYR A 122 -0.50 13.66 0.17
N ALA A 123 0.78 13.72 0.53
CA ALA A 123 1.57 14.95 0.62
C ALA A 123 2.99 14.70 0.14
N LYS A 124 3.65 15.74 -0.39
CA LYS A 124 5.00 15.62 -0.97
C LYS A 124 6.03 15.18 0.08
N GLU A 125 5.88 15.69 1.29
CA GLU A 125 6.72 15.38 2.45
C GLU A 125 6.59 13.91 2.84
N VAL A 126 5.40 13.34 2.69
CA VAL A 126 5.13 11.92 2.95
C VAL A 126 5.74 11.05 1.85
N PHE A 127 5.68 11.48 0.58
CA PHE A 127 6.34 10.78 -0.53
C PHE A 127 7.86 10.72 -0.38
N ALA A 128 8.47 11.76 0.18
CA ALA A 128 9.90 11.76 0.49
C ALA A 128 10.28 10.67 1.52
N LYS A 129 9.34 10.29 2.39
CA LYS A 129 9.52 9.25 3.41
C LYS A 129 9.12 7.84 2.96
N SER A 130 8.70 7.64 1.71
CA SER A 130 8.32 6.31 1.23
C SER A 130 9.53 5.42 0.97
N VAL A 131 9.49 4.15 1.39
CA VAL A 131 10.57 3.15 1.22
C VAL A 131 10.23 2.16 0.10
N TYR A 132 9.65 2.61 -1.01
CA TYR A 132 9.30 1.74 -2.14
C TYR A 132 9.47 2.45 -3.48
N VAL A 133 9.53 1.63 -4.53
CA VAL A 133 9.42 2.06 -5.93
C VAL A 133 8.26 1.32 -6.58
N THR A 134 7.79 1.83 -7.73
CA THR A 134 6.70 1.22 -8.50
C THR A 134 7.20 0.39 -9.70
N LEU A 135 8.53 0.33 -9.88
CA LEU A 135 9.18 -0.47 -10.92
C LEU A 135 9.07 -1.95 -10.58
N SER A 136 8.70 -2.77 -11.56
CA SER A 136 8.66 -4.21 -11.37
C SER A 136 10.06 -4.76 -11.07
N GLU A 137 10.18 -5.75 -10.18
CA GLU A 137 11.48 -6.35 -9.82
C GLU A 137 12.30 -6.78 -11.05
N PRO A 138 11.74 -7.46 -12.08
CA PRO A 138 12.50 -7.84 -13.26
C PRO A 138 13.08 -6.64 -14.03
N THR A 139 12.36 -5.51 -14.05
CA THR A 139 12.79 -4.26 -14.68
C THR A 139 13.96 -3.63 -13.91
N ILE A 140 13.91 -3.65 -12.57
CA ILE A 140 15.00 -3.18 -11.71
C ILE A 140 16.27 -3.98 -12.02
N GLU A 141 16.20 -5.31 -12.05
CA GLU A 141 17.36 -6.17 -12.35
C GLU A 141 17.98 -5.89 -13.73
N ILE A 142 17.14 -5.67 -14.76
CA ILE A 142 17.61 -5.32 -16.10
C ILE A 142 18.35 -3.98 -16.10
N LEU A 143 17.88 -3.01 -15.30
CA LEU A 143 18.39 -1.65 -15.29
C LEU A 143 19.58 -1.43 -14.35
N LYS A 144 19.85 -2.33 -13.39
CA LYS A 144 20.99 -2.25 -12.45
C LYS A 144 22.33 -1.86 -13.11
N PRO A 145 22.73 -2.42 -14.27
CA PRO A 145 23.99 -2.04 -14.92
C PRO A 145 24.07 -0.56 -15.34
N SER A 146 22.94 0.16 -15.40
CA SER A 146 22.91 1.60 -15.70
C SER A 146 23.37 2.48 -14.54
N LEU A 147 23.36 1.99 -13.30
CA LEU A 147 23.70 2.79 -12.11
C LEU A 147 25.11 3.38 -12.17
N LYS A 148 26.09 2.65 -12.71
CA LYS A 148 27.47 3.15 -12.88
C LYS A 148 27.61 4.34 -13.83
N TYR A 149 26.61 4.58 -14.67
CA TYR A 149 26.58 5.70 -15.62
C TYR A 149 25.62 6.81 -15.18
N GLY A 150 24.59 6.49 -14.39
CA GLY A 150 23.59 7.45 -13.95
C GLY A 150 22.89 8.16 -15.12
N TRP A 151 22.57 9.43 -14.93
CA TRP A 151 21.94 10.27 -15.96
C TRP A 151 22.81 10.53 -17.19
N ASP A 152 24.14 10.38 -17.09
CA ASP A 152 25.03 10.52 -18.25
C ASP A 152 24.71 9.51 -19.34
N LEU A 153 24.18 8.33 -18.98
CA LEU A 153 23.75 7.34 -19.97
C LEU A 153 22.63 7.88 -20.87
N VAL A 154 21.65 8.55 -20.28
CA VAL A 154 20.53 9.15 -21.01
C VAL A 154 21.03 10.32 -21.87
N HIS A 155 21.88 11.18 -21.30
CA HIS A 155 22.44 12.31 -22.04
C HIS A 155 23.28 11.85 -23.24
N LYS A 156 24.23 10.93 -23.03
CA LYS A 156 25.10 10.42 -24.10
C LYS A 156 24.30 9.67 -25.17
N SER A 157 23.40 8.76 -24.78
CA SER A 157 22.56 8.05 -25.76
C SER A 157 21.70 9.01 -26.60
N THR A 158 21.23 10.11 -26.01
CA THR A 158 20.50 11.15 -26.73
C THR A 158 21.39 11.89 -27.73
N LEU A 159 22.60 12.29 -27.32
CA LEU A 159 23.59 12.94 -28.20
C LEU A 159 24.00 12.03 -29.36
N GLU A 160 24.31 10.76 -29.09
CA GLU A 160 24.68 9.77 -30.10
C GLU A 160 23.56 9.59 -31.15
N LEU A 161 22.29 9.55 -30.72
CA LEU A 161 21.14 9.43 -31.62
C LEU A 161 20.95 10.68 -32.49
N PHE A 162 21.03 11.88 -31.90
CA PHE A 162 20.91 13.13 -32.65
C PHE A 162 22.09 13.33 -33.60
N GLY A 163 23.32 13.12 -33.13
CA GLY A 163 24.52 13.23 -33.96
C GLY A 163 24.41 12.36 -35.20
N LYS A 164 24.02 11.08 -35.04
CA LYS A 164 23.77 10.19 -36.17
C LYS A 164 22.65 10.70 -37.10
N THR A 165 21.59 11.28 -36.55
CA THR A 165 20.48 11.85 -37.34
C THR A 165 20.93 13.06 -38.16
N TYR A 166 21.87 13.85 -37.64
CA TYR A 166 22.43 15.03 -38.31
C TYR A 166 23.72 14.74 -39.09
N GLY A 167 24.11 13.47 -39.27
CA GLY A 167 25.28 13.08 -40.07
C GLY A 167 26.63 13.27 -39.38
N VAL A 168 26.66 13.43 -38.06
CA VAL A 168 27.88 13.47 -37.25
C VAL A 168 28.33 12.05 -36.94
N GLU A 169 29.59 11.72 -37.23
CA GLU A 169 30.20 10.45 -36.82
C GLU A 169 30.37 10.41 -35.31
N MET A 170 29.70 9.44 -34.67
CA MET A 170 29.76 9.21 -33.23
C MET A 170 29.68 7.72 -32.94
N ASP A 171 30.37 7.28 -31.88
CA ASP A 171 30.19 5.94 -31.33
C ASP A 171 28.76 5.78 -30.78
N ALA A 172 28.20 4.58 -30.85
CA ALA A 172 26.82 4.31 -30.41
C ALA A 172 26.75 3.47 -29.12
N ILE A 173 27.77 3.57 -28.25
CA ILE A 173 27.94 2.68 -27.09
C ILE A 173 26.79 2.85 -26.11
N SER A 174 26.44 4.09 -25.74
CA SER A 174 25.38 4.39 -24.78
C SER A 174 24.01 4.00 -25.32
N THR A 175 23.79 4.27 -26.60
CA THR A 175 22.57 3.92 -27.34
C THR A 175 22.37 2.41 -27.41
N GLN A 176 23.45 1.65 -27.70
CA GLN A 176 23.41 0.19 -27.71
C GLN A 176 23.09 -0.39 -26.33
N LEU A 177 23.65 0.19 -25.26
CA LEU A 177 23.34 -0.22 -23.89
C LEU A 177 21.86 0.06 -23.53
N VAL A 178 21.34 1.25 -23.82
CA VAL A 178 19.92 1.55 -23.58
C VAL A 178 19.02 0.60 -24.39
N ARG A 179 19.40 0.31 -25.64
CA ARG A 179 18.68 -0.65 -26.50
C ARG A 179 18.72 -2.08 -25.97
N SER A 180 19.81 -2.49 -25.32
CA SER A 180 19.90 -3.82 -24.72
C SER A 180 18.92 -3.98 -23.57
N PHE A 181 18.73 -2.94 -22.73
CA PHE A 181 17.70 -2.97 -21.68
C PHE A 181 16.29 -3.14 -22.25
N TRP A 182 15.95 -2.43 -23.33
CA TRP A 182 14.65 -2.59 -24.00
C TRP A 182 14.47 -3.99 -24.58
N THR A 183 15.55 -4.55 -25.12
CA THR A 183 15.56 -5.91 -25.68
C THR A 183 15.33 -6.96 -24.59
N GLU A 184 16.02 -6.85 -23.46
CA GLU A 184 15.83 -7.74 -22.30
C GLU A 184 14.45 -7.58 -21.66
N GLY A 185 13.97 -6.34 -21.53
CA GLY A 185 12.60 -6.06 -21.07
C GLY A 185 11.57 -6.75 -21.95
N LYS A 186 11.67 -6.57 -23.27
CA LYS A 186 10.77 -7.22 -24.25
C LYS A 186 10.82 -8.75 -24.17
N LYS A 187 12.00 -9.37 -23.99
CA LYS A 187 12.12 -10.84 -23.84
C LYS A 187 11.33 -11.36 -22.63
N LYS A 188 11.28 -10.57 -21.55
CA LYS A 188 10.52 -10.88 -20.34
C LYS A 188 9.10 -10.29 -20.38
N ASP A 189 8.72 -9.64 -21.48
CA ASP A 189 7.45 -8.96 -21.67
C ASP A 189 7.19 -7.88 -20.58
N TYR A 190 8.21 -7.06 -20.33
CA TYR A 190 8.16 -5.87 -19.49
C TYR A 190 8.55 -4.63 -20.30
N TRP A 191 7.96 -3.50 -19.92
CA TRP A 191 8.47 -2.19 -20.31
C TRP A 191 9.61 -1.79 -19.38
N ILE A 192 10.43 -0.82 -19.79
CA ILE A 192 11.46 -0.26 -18.94
C ILE A 192 11.23 1.23 -18.72
N ASN A 193 11.40 1.66 -17.47
CA ASN A 193 11.31 3.06 -17.08
C ASN A 193 12.64 3.50 -16.47
N LEU A 194 13.64 3.65 -17.35
CA LEU A 194 14.98 4.10 -16.97
C LEU A 194 14.98 5.46 -16.25
N PRO A 195 14.18 6.48 -16.64
CA PRO A 195 14.12 7.74 -15.91
C PRO A 195 13.65 7.57 -14.45
N LEU A 196 12.61 6.75 -14.20
CA LEU A 196 12.15 6.48 -12.85
C LEU A 196 13.20 5.72 -12.04
N PHE A 197 13.86 4.74 -12.66
CA PHE A 197 14.92 3.97 -12.02
C PHE A 197 16.07 4.87 -11.56
N LEU A 198 16.58 5.73 -12.45
CA LEU A 198 17.66 6.68 -12.12
C LEU A 198 17.22 7.76 -11.12
N SER A 199 15.93 8.09 -11.07
CA SER A 199 15.38 9.04 -10.08
C SER A 199 15.12 8.41 -8.71
N SER A 200 15.28 7.09 -8.56
CA SER A 200 14.87 6.34 -7.37
C SER A 200 16.02 5.60 -6.68
N THR A 201 17.28 5.95 -6.96
CA THR A 201 18.46 5.25 -6.42
C THR A 201 18.47 5.18 -4.90
N GLU A 202 18.22 6.28 -4.20
CA GLU A 202 18.13 6.31 -2.72
C GLU A 202 17.04 5.37 -2.19
N LYS A 203 15.90 5.27 -2.89
CA LYS A 203 14.81 4.35 -2.51
C LYS A 203 15.18 2.90 -2.79
N LEU A 204 15.96 2.62 -3.83
CA LEU A 204 16.47 1.27 -4.11
C LEU A 204 17.46 0.80 -3.04
N ASP A 205 18.32 1.68 -2.55
CA ASP A 205 19.22 1.38 -1.43
C ASP A 205 18.43 1.08 -0.15
N ALA A 206 17.44 1.92 0.16
CA ALA A 206 16.56 1.71 1.31
C ALA A 206 15.73 0.42 1.21
N LEU A 207 15.28 0.05 -0.01
CA LEU A 207 14.60 -1.22 -0.28
C LEU A 207 15.51 -2.43 -0.02
N SER A 208 16.80 -2.34 -0.33
CA SER A 208 17.74 -3.42 -0.02
C SER A 208 17.85 -3.65 1.49
N LEU A 209 17.94 -2.57 2.28
CA LEU A 209 17.94 -2.66 3.75
C LEU A 209 16.60 -3.20 4.28
N LEU A 210 15.48 -2.76 3.70
CA LEU A 210 14.16 -3.23 4.07
C LEU A 210 13.99 -4.74 3.84
N LYS A 211 14.60 -5.30 2.80
CA LYS A 211 14.61 -6.75 2.53
C LYS A 211 15.19 -7.54 3.71
N GLU A 212 16.32 -7.08 4.25
CA GLU A 212 16.97 -7.71 5.41
C GLU A 212 16.11 -7.58 6.67
N VAL A 213 15.50 -6.41 6.86
CA VAL A 213 14.56 -6.15 7.96
C VAL A 213 13.35 -7.08 7.90
N PHE A 214 12.74 -7.27 6.73
CA PHE A 214 11.61 -8.16 6.54
C PHE A 214 11.98 -9.60 6.87
N HIS A 215 13.12 -10.09 6.36
CA HIS A 215 13.60 -11.43 6.65
C HIS A 215 13.83 -11.68 8.14
N LYS A 216 14.45 -10.71 8.83
CA LYS A 216 14.66 -10.78 10.29
C LYS A 216 13.33 -10.79 11.05
N SER A 217 12.39 -9.93 10.65
CA SER A 217 11.07 -9.80 11.26
C SER A 217 10.23 -11.07 11.09
N GLN A 218 10.24 -11.69 9.91
CA GLN A 218 9.57 -12.96 9.65
C GLN A 218 10.12 -14.10 10.50
N LYS A 219 11.44 -14.18 10.68
CA LYS A 219 12.07 -15.18 11.57
C LYS A 219 11.59 -15.03 13.02
N ILE A 220 11.56 -13.81 13.52
CA ILE A 220 11.08 -13.54 14.89
C ILE A 220 9.60 -13.90 15.01
N ALA A 221 8.75 -13.42 14.10
CA ALA A 221 7.32 -13.70 14.12
C ALA A 221 7.01 -15.21 14.07
N HIS A 222 7.70 -15.96 13.20
CA HIS A 222 7.53 -17.41 13.08
C HIS A 222 7.90 -18.16 14.37
N GLN A 223 8.96 -17.74 15.07
CA GLN A 223 9.38 -18.37 16.32
C GLN A 223 8.32 -18.27 17.42
N TYR A 224 7.55 -17.17 17.44
CA TYR A 224 6.55 -16.88 18.48
C TYR A 224 5.11 -16.97 17.96
N GLN A 225 4.90 -17.52 16.76
CA GLN A 225 3.58 -17.71 16.13
C GLN A 225 2.74 -16.44 15.97
N LEU A 226 3.39 -15.27 15.82
CA LEU A 226 2.70 -14.03 15.46
C LEU A 226 2.35 -14.05 13.96
N ASP A 227 1.09 -13.78 13.60
CA ASP A 227 0.67 -13.61 12.20
C ASP A 227 1.19 -12.27 11.65
N LEU A 228 2.37 -12.30 11.01
CA LEU A 228 3.01 -11.13 10.42
C LEU A 228 2.64 -11.00 8.93
N LYS A 229 1.80 -10.01 8.61
CA LYS A 229 1.39 -9.66 7.25
C LYS A 229 2.30 -8.57 6.70
N LEU A 230 3.09 -8.92 5.69
CA LEU A 230 4.00 -7.99 5.01
C LEU A 230 3.42 -7.52 3.67
N PRO A 231 3.70 -6.28 3.25
CA PRO A 231 3.46 -5.85 1.88
C PRO A 231 4.53 -6.46 0.97
N ASN A 232 4.30 -6.37 -0.34
CA ASN A 232 5.34 -6.70 -1.31
C ASN A 232 6.52 -5.73 -1.16
N LEU A 233 7.73 -6.26 -1.26
CA LEU A 233 8.95 -5.44 -1.32
C LEU A 233 9.10 -4.77 -2.69
N TYR A 234 8.80 -5.52 -3.74
CA TYR A 234 8.80 -5.04 -5.12
C TYR A 234 7.43 -5.31 -5.75
N PRO A 235 6.89 -4.35 -6.53
CA PRO A 235 5.71 -4.61 -7.32
C PRO A 235 6.05 -5.53 -8.50
N ASP A 236 5.01 -6.05 -9.15
CA ASP A 236 5.12 -6.74 -10.42
C ASP A 236 3.87 -6.42 -11.25
N ALA A 237 4.09 -5.87 -12.44
CA ALA A 237 3.04 -5.46 -13.36
C ALA A 237 2.10 -6.60 -13.79
N LYS A 238 2.58 -7.85 -13.80
CA LYS A 238 1.87 -9.01 -14.37
C LYS A 238 1.01 -9.75 -13.35
N VAL A 239 1.29 -9.63 -12.06
CA VAL A 239 0.57 -10.35 -10.99
C VAL A 239 -0.26 -9.42 -10.10
N ARG A 240 -0.72 -8.31 -10.67
CA ARG A 240 -1.55 -7.32 -9.98
C ARG A 240 -2.93 -7.87 -9.65
N LYS A 241 -3.44 -7.51 -8.46
CA LYS A 241 -4.75 -7.93 -7.96
C LYS A 241 -5.46 -6.79 -7.25
N CYS A 242 -6.73 -6.56 -7.54
CA CYS A 242 -7.53 -5.58 -6.81
C CYS A 242 -8.08 -6.20 -5.52
N PRO A 243 -7.61 -5.81 -4.31
CA PRO A 243 -8.03 -6.47 -3.07
C PRO A 243 -9.52 -6.29 -2.78
N TYR A 244 -10.09 -5.14 -3.17
CA TYR A 244 -11.51 -4.85 -3.02
C TYR A 244 -12.39 -5.71 -3.94
N THR A 245 -11.94 -6.00 -5.15
CA THR A 245 -12.69 -6.86 -6.08
C THR A 245 -12.54 -8.33 -5.70
N GLU A 246 -11.35 -8.78 -5.30
CA GLU A 246 -11.13 -10.16 -4.83
C GLU A 246 -11.98 -10.49 -3.59
N LYS A 247 -12.05 -9.56 -2.63
CA LYS A 247 -12.83 -9.73 -1.39
C LYS A 247 -14.30 -9.31 -1.52
N LYS A 248 -14.74 -8.85 -2.71
CA LYS A 248 -16.09 -8.34 -2.97
C LYS A 248 -16.51 -7.25 -1.97
N THR A 249 -15.60 -6.31 -1.71
CA THR A 249 -15.75 -5.23 -0.74
C THR A 249 -16.31 -3.97 -1.41
N THR A 250 -17.12 -3.21 -0.67
CA THR A 250 -17.49 -1.82 -0.98
C THR A 250 -17.22 -0.92 0.23
N VAL A 251 -17.06 0.37 0.01
CA VAL A 251 -16.86 1.36 1.07
C VAL A 251 -18.08 2.27 1.15
N ILE A 252 -18.56 2.52 2.37
CA ILE A 252 -19.67 3.43 2.64
C ILE A 252 -19.16 4.54 3.56
N ARG A 253 -19.31 5.78 3.12
CA ARG A 253 -18.97 6.97 3.91
C ARG A 253 -20.03 7.25 4.97
N VAL A 254 -19.66 8.07 5.95
CA VAL A 254 -20.56 8.52 7.03
C VAL A 254 -21.81 9.24 6.51
N ASP A 255 -21.72 9.89 5.35
CA ASP A 255 -22.84 10.57 4.67
C ASP A 255 -23.71 9.60 3.83
N GLY A 256 -23.41 8.30 3.84
CA GLY A 256 -24.10 7.28 3.07
C GLY A 256 -23.61 7.10 1.63
N SER A 257 -22.62 7.87 1.17
CA SER A 257 -22.08 7.72 -0.19
C SER A 257 -21.33 6.40 -0.33
N LEU A 258 -21.66 5.63 -1.37
CA LEU A 258 -21.03 4.35 -1.68
C LEU A 258 -19.93 4.55 -2.73
N SER A 259 -18.69 4.23 -2.31
CA SER A 259 -17.48 4.27 -3.12
C SER A 259 -16.92 2.84 -3.29
N PRO A 260 -16.27 2.51 -4.43
CA PRO A 260 -15.80 1.14 -4.67
C PRO A 260 -14.61 0.72 -3.80
N CYS A 261 -13.82 1.65 -3.29
CA CYS A 261 -12.62 1.39 -2.48
C CYS A 261 -12.19 2.65 -1.71
N GLN A 262 -11.28 2.50 -0.74
CA GLN A 262 -10.82 3.63 0.06
C GLN A 262 -10.02 4.67 -0.76
N GLU A 263 -9.30 4.24 -1.79
CA GLU A 263 -8.55 5.13 -2.70
C GLU A 263 -9.47 6.14 -3.40
N PHE A 264 -10.69 5.73 -3.77
CA PHE A 264 -11.66 6.58 -4.47
C PHE A 264 -12.73 7.18 -3.56
N MET A 265 -12.51 7.14 -2.25
CA MET A 265 -13.49 7.62 -1.27
C MET A 265 -13.60 9.15 -1.26
N TYR A 266 -12.51 9.84 -1.58
CA TYR A 266 -12.39 11.30 -1.57
C TYR A 266 -11.56 11.79 -2.76
N THR A 267 -11.32 13.09 -2.82
CA THR A 267 -10.51 13.77 -3.86
C THR A 267 -9.16 14.25 -3.31
N PRO A 268 -8.24 13.37 -2.85
CA PRO A 268 -6.93 13.78 -2.39
C PRO A 268 -5.93 13.92 -3.54
N PRO A 269 -4.84 14.69 -3.37
CA PRO A 269 -3.67 14.53 -4.20
C PRO A 269 -2.93 13.24 -3.84
N LEU A 270 -2.36 12.54 -4.81
CA LEU A 270 -1.48 11.38 -4.63
C LEU A 270 -0.10 11.68 -5.22
N TYR A 271 0.97 11.37 -4.50
CA TYR A 271 2.33 11.53 -5.00
C TYR A 271 2.93 10.17 -5.37
N VAL A 272 3.07 9.89 -6.67
CA VAL A 272 3.56 8.59 -7.16
C VAL A 272 4.42 8.81 -8.40
N ASN A 273 5.40 7.94 -8.65
CA ASN A 273 6.26 8.03 -9.84
C ASN A 273 6.87 9.43 -10.03
N THR A 274 7.43 9.98 -8.92
CA THR A 274 8.09 11.29 -8.81
C THR A 274 7.23 12.52 -9.14
N ARG A 275 5.90 12.38 -9.19
CA ARG A 275 4.98 13.46 -9.52
C ARG A 275 3.70 13.44 -8.69
N LYS A 276 2.93 14.52 -8.79
CA LYS A 276 1.56 14.61 -8.25
C LYS A 276 0.55 14.04 -9.26
N LYS A 277 -0.46 13.36 -8.75
CA LYS A 277 -1.66 12.89 -9.44
C LYS A 277 -2.88 13.36 -8.65
N ASP A 278 -3.89 13.88 -9.33
CA ASP A 278 -5.15 14.29 -8.70
C ASP A 278 -6.12 13.11 -8.71
N ILE A 279 -6.47 12.58 -7.54
CA ILE A 279 -7.50 11.56 -7.43
C ILE A 279 -8.83 12.26 -7.30
N HIS A 280 -9.80 11.88 -8.13
CA HIS A 280 -11.20 12.28 -8.02
C HIS A 280 -12.01 11.17 -7.36
N GLU A 281 -12.87 11.54 -6.42
CA GLU A 281 -13.77 10.59 -5.76
C GLU A 281 -14.68 9.88 -6.77
N ILE A 282 -14.98 8.62 -6.52
CA ILE A 282 -15.88 7.81 -7.34
C ILE A 282 -17.03 7.35 -6.46
N ILE A 283 -18.18 8.00 -6.60
CA ILE A 283 -19.41 7.67 -5.89
C ILE A 283 -20.39 7.06 -6.88
N PHE A 284 -20.81 5.82 -6.63
CA PHE A 284 -21.85 5.21 -7.47
C PHE A 284 -23.22 5.79 -7.12
N ARG A 285 -23.61 5.74 -5.85
CA ARG A 285 -24.88 6.27 -5.32
C ARG A 285 -24.79 6.45 -3.80
N ASN A 286 -25.83 7.02 -3.20
CA ASN A 286 -25.98 7.13 -1.76
C ASN A 286 -26.99 6.09 -1.25
N ILE A 287 -26.67 5.39 -0.16
CA ILE A 287 -27.50 4.33 0.42
C ILE A 287 -28.82 4.85 1.04
N THR A 288 -28.93 6.16 1.27
CA THR A 288 -30.18 6.80 1.72
C THR A 288 -31.22 6.91 0.60
N GLN A 289 -30.79 6.74 -0.66
CA GLN A 289 -31.65 6.88 -1.84
C GLN A 289 -31.93 5.55 -2.55
N ARG A 290 -31.01 4.59 -2.45
CA ARG A 290 -31.10 3.26 -3.08
C ARG A 290 -30.51 2.21 -2.17
N SER A 291 -31.00 0.97 -2.25
CA SER A 291 -30.46 -0.12 -1.43
C SER A 291 -29.05 -0.49 -1.86
N ILE A 292 -28.28 -1.12 -0.97
CA ILE A 292 -26.91 -1.56 -1.29
C ILE A 292 -26.94 -2.58 -2.43
N GLU A 293 -27.91 -3.49 -2.44
CA GLU A 293 -28.09 -4.52 -3.47
C GLU A 293 -28.36 -3.91 -4.84
N GLU A 294 -29.22 -2.88 -4.90
CA GLU A 294 -29.49 -2.14 -6.12
C GLU A 294 -28.22 -1.49 -6.65
N ILE A 295 -27.49 -0.75 -5.79
CA ILE A 295 -26.26 -0.05 -6.17
C ILE A 295 -25.19 -1.05 -6.62
N TRP A 296 -25.02 -2.14 -5.86
CA TRP A 296 -24.07 -3.20 -6.15
C TRP A 296 -24.33 -3.85 -7.51
N SER A 297 -25.60 -4.01 -7.88
CA SER A 297 -26.02 -4.66 -9.13
C SER A 297 -26.12 -3.70 -10.32
N MET A 298 -25.88 -2.40 -10.13
CA MET A 298 -25.87 -1.43 -11.23
C MET A 298 -24.82 -1.80 -12.28
N GLU A 299 -25.20 -1.74 -13.55
CA GLU A 299 -24.33 -2.04 -14.69
C GLU A 299 -22.98 -1.32 -14.61
N ALA A 300 -22.99 -0.02 -14.27
CA ALA A 300 -21.77 0.77 -14.12
C ALA A 300 -20.83 0.20 -13.03
N TYR A 301 -21.37 -0.27 -11.89
CA TYR A 301 -20.55 -0.81 -10.80
C TYR A 301 -20.12 -2.26 -11.08
N VAL A 302 -20.97 -3.06 -11.71
CA VAL A 302 -20.61 -4.37 -12.23
C VAL A 302 -19.44 -4.24 -13.21
N ASN A 303 -19.57 -3.39 -14.23
CA ASN A 303 -18.52 -3.15 -15.22
C ASN A 303 -17.21 -2.66 -14.58
N PHE A 304 -17.31 -1.75 -13.60
CA PHE A 304 -16.15 -1.35 -12.80
C PHE A 304 -15.45 -2.58 -12.20
N ARG A 305 -16.17 -3.44 -11.49
CA ARG A 305 -15.59 -4.64 -10.86
C ARG A 305 -15.05 -5.64 -11.87
N GLU A 306 -15.74 -5.88 -12.99
CA GLU A 306 -15.30 -6.80 -14.05
C GLU A 306 -13.94 -6.39 -14.63
N ILE A 307 -13.76 -5.11 -14.94
CA ILE A 307 -12.47 -4.58 -15.43
C ILE A 307 -11.33 -4.87 -14.43
N ARG A 308 -11.59 -4.75 -13.11
CA ARG A 308 -10.58 -4.96 -12.05
C ARG A 308 -10.38 -6.42 -11.65
N ARG A 309 -11.24 -7.36 -12.09
CA ARG A 309 -11.08 -8.78 -11.78
C ARG A 309 -9.77 -9.33 -12.37
N ASP A 310 -9.41 -8.89 -13.57
CA ASP A 310 -8.14 -9.20 -14.24
C ASP A 310 -7.34 -7.90 -14.49
N ILE A 311 -7.08 -7.17 -13.40
CA ILE A 311 -6.51 -5.82 -13.46
C ILE A 311 -5.15 -5.76 -14.16
N ALA A 312 -4.31 -6.81 -14.03
CA ALA A 312 -3.01 -6.88 -14.68
C ALA A 312 -3.12 -6.84 -16.22
N LYS A 313 -4.18 -7.44 -16.77
CA LYS A 313 -4.44 -7.48 -18.21
C LYS A 313 -5.23 -6.26 -18.69
N ASN A 314 -6.22 -5.83 -17.92
CA ASN A 314 -7.20 -4.85 -18.36
C ASN A 314 -6.79 -3.39 -18.09
N ILE A 315 -5.90 -3.15 -17.11
CA ILE A 315 -5.46 -1.80 -16.73
C ILE A 315 -3.94 -1.71 -16.86
N PRO A 316 -3.40 -0.74 -17.62
CA PRO A 316 -1.96 -0.60 -17.82
C PRO A 316 -1.25 -0.32 -16.48
N TRP A 317 -0.01 -0.79 -16.32
CA TRP A 317 0.83 -0.44 -15.17
C TRP A 317 1.82 0.67 -15.55
N CYS A 318 1.66 1.85 -14.95
CA CYS A 318 2.51 3.00 -15.30
C CYS A 318 3.89 2.98 -14.64
N GLY A 319 4.14 2.14 -13.63
CA GLY A 319 5.44 2.04 -12.97
C GLY A 319 6.57 1.70 -13.94
N ASP A 320 6.33 0.74 -14.85
CA ASP A 320 7.31 0.31 -15.86
C ASP A 320 7.28 1.14 -17.15
N CYS A 321 6.34 2.07 -17.30
CA CYS A 321 6.19 2.89 -18.50
C CYS A 321 7.09 4.14 -18.42
N PRO A 322 8.02 4.37 -19.36
CA PRO A 322 8.92 5.54 -19.31
C PRO A 322 8.17 6.87 -19.42
N TYR A 323 6.99 6.88 -20.07
CA TYR A 323 6.21 8.11 -20.23
C TYR A 323 5.56 8.58 -18.92
N SER A 324 5.40 7.69 -17.92
CA SER A 324 4.76 8.05 -16.66
C SER A 324 5.54 9.09 -15.86
N THR A 325 6.86 9.17 -16.08
CA THR A 325 7.77 10.17 -15.49
C THR A 325 8.14 11.29 -16.46
N LEU A 326 7.73 11.20 -17.72
CA LEU A 326 8.03 12.16 -18.79
C LEU A 326 6.79 12.96 -19.24
N GLY A 327 5.83 13.18 -18.34
CA GLY A 327 4.70 14.08 -18.59
C GLY A 327 3.50 13.47 -19.31
N CYS A 328 3.29 12.15 -19.23
CA CYS A 328 2.10 11.50 -19.79
C CYS A 328 0.79 12.13 -19.27
N PHE A 329 -0.15 12.39 -20.19
CA PHE A 329 -1.46 12.96 -19.86
C PHE A 329 -2.30 12.04 -18.95
N PHE A 330 -2.29 10.73 -19.23
CA PHE A 330 -3.09 9.70 -18.53
C PHE A 330 -2.68 9.42 -17.08
N THR A 331 -1.65 10.12 -16.61
CA THR A 331 -1.11 9.93 -15.26
C THR A 331 -1.35 11.16 -14.38
N LYS A 332 -2.07 12.18 -14.90
CA LYS A 332 -2.45 13.39 -14.17
C LYS A 332 -3.60 13.17 -13.19
N SER A 333 -4.59 12.34 -13.56
CA SER A 333 -5.73 12.01 -12.70
C SER A 333 -6.11 10.52 -12.80
N ASN A 334 -7.15 10.11 -12.07
CA ASN A 334 -7.76 8.78 -12.18
C ASN A 334 -8.94 8.72 -13.18
N ASP A 335 -9.16 9.74 -14.01
CA ASP A 335 -10.33 9.80 -14.89
C ASP A 335 -10.29 8.78 -16.02
N VAL A 336 -9.13 8.62 -16.66
CA VAL A 336 -8.94 7.75 -17.83
C VAL A 336 -7.50 7.29 -17.97
N ASP A 337 -7.28 6.05 -18.41
CA ASP A 337 -5.95 5.56 -18.82
C ASP A 337 -5.80 5.41 -20.34
N CYS A 338 -4.60 5.03 -20.79
CA CYS A 338 -4.30 4.82 -22.20
C CYS A 338 -5.03 3.62 -22.83
N TYR A 339 -5.71 2.79 -22.04
CA TYR A 339 -6.60 1.72 -22.52
C TYR A 339 -8.07 2.18 -22.51
N ALA A 340 -8.32 3.46 -22.23
CA ALA A 340 -9.63 4.10 -22.15
C ALA A 340 -10.54 3.63 -21.00
N ASN A 341 -10.00 2.98 -19.97
CA ASN A 341 -10.80 2.64 -18.78
C ASN A 341 -11.15 3.90 -17.99
N LYS A 342 -12.40 3.97 -17.48
CA LYS A 342 -12.88 5.08 -16.65
C LYS A 342 -13.64 4.57 -15.43
N PRO A 343 -13.25 4.93 -14.19
CA PRO A 343 -11.96 5.54 -13.82
C PRO A 343 -10.80 4.55 -14.07
N THR A 344 -9.56 4.94 -13.78
CA THR A 344 -8.38 4.06 -13.91
C THR A 344 -7.69 3.75 -12.58
N CYS A 345 -7.03 2.59 -12.52
CA CYS A 345 -6.18 2.14 -11.42
C CYS A 345 -4.72 1.91 -11.88
N ASN A 346 -4.26 2.64 -12.90
CA ASN A 346 -2.96 2.44 -13.57
C ASN A 346 -1.70 2.64 -12.68
N GLU A 347 -1.86 3.22 -11.49
CA GLU A 347 -0.81 3.44 -10.49
C GLU A 347 -1.27 3.06 -9.08
N CYS A 348 -2.26 2.17 -8.98
CA CYS A 348 -2.83 1.76 -7.70
C CYS A 348 -1.83 0.93 -6.89
N LEU A 349 -1.36 1.49 -5.77
CA LEU A 349 -0.39 0.86 -4.85
C LEU A 349 -0.98 -0.38 -4.16
N TYR A 350 -2.29 -0.41 -3.93
CA TYR A 350 -2.99 -1.58 -3.42
C TYR A 350 -2.98 -2.73 -4.43
N SER A 351 -3.00 -2.42 -5.74
CA SER A 351 -3.05 -3.45 -6.77
C SER A 351 -1.77 -4.28 -6.91
N VAL A 352 -0.67 -3.75 -6.39
CA VAL A 352 0.65 -4.39 -6.36
C VAL A 352 1.07 -4.78 -4.93
N ASN A 353 0.13 -4.74 -3.98
CA ASN A 353 0.35 -5.05 -2.57
C ASN A 353 1.49 -4.24 -1.91
N LEU A 354 1.77 -3.03 -2.40
CA LEU A 354 2.66 -2.10 -1.70
C LEU A 354 1.92 -1.47 -0.52
N ALA A 355 0.68 -1.03 -0.76
CA ALA A 355 -0.24 -0.59 0.28
C ALA A 355 -1.24 -1.70 0.62
N GLN A 356 -1.61 -1.81 1.89
CA GLN A 356 -2.56 -2.79 2.41
C GLN A 356 -3.71 -2.10 3.17
N CYS A 357 -4.89 -2.68 3.09
CA CYS A 357 -6.04 -2.33 3.92
C CYS A 357 -6.46 -3.55 4.72
N ASN A 358 -6.84 -3.34 5.98
CA ASN A 358 -7.42 -4.37 6.82
C ASN A 358 -8.90 -4.59 6.43
N ILE A 359 -9.12 -5.29 5.33
CA ILE A 359 -10.45 -5.59 4.74
C ILE A 359 -10.68 -7.07 4.57
#